data_AF-A0A956A9G0-F1
#
_entry.id   AF-A0A956A9G0-F1
#
_cell.length_a   1.000
_cell.length_b   1.000
_cell.length_c   1.000
_cell.angle_alpha   90.00
_cell.angle_beta   90.00
_cell.angle_gamma   90.00
#
_symmetry.space_group_name_H-M   'P 1'
#
loop_
_entity.id
_entity.type
_entity.pdbx_description
1 polymer ?
#
loop_
_entity_poly.entity_id
_entity_poly.type
_entity_poly.pdbx_seq_one_letter_code
_entity_poly.pdbx_strand_id
1 'polypeptide(L)'
;MVLRAPEPPPAKSPPRPDVRAIYGAEFAWVYRTLRRLGGRERDLEDLAHDVFVVVHRRLDDYDPRRPLRPWLMGIAFRVVSDYRRRAGFRAEELSEDVADTAWAPRQEEAVAERDRRELVLEALEALD
;
A
#
# COMPACT_ATOMS: atom_id res chain seq x y z
N MET A 1 26.60 28.91 -42.86
CA MET A 1 26.89 27.59 -42.24
C MET A 1 26.51 27.70 -40.77
N VAL A 2 25.26 27.38 -40.41
CA VAL A 2 24.74 27.56 -39.05
C VAL A 2 25.20 26.37 -38.20
N LEU A 3 26.09 26.63 -37.25
CA LEU A 3 26.52 25.64 -36.25
C LEU A 3 25.37 25.43 -35.27
N ARG A 4 24.60 24.35 -35.45
CA ARG A 4 23.68 23.83 -34.44
C ARG A 4 24.52 23.37 -33.25
N ALA A 5 24.38 24.04 -32.12
CA ALA A 5 24.93 23.57 -30.86
C ALA A 5 24.38 22.15 -30.55
N PRO A 6 25.19 21.24 -29.99
CA PRO A 6 24.69 19.94 -29.57
C PRO A 6 23.57 20.14 -28.55
N GLU A 7 22.45 19.47 -28.79
CA GLU A 7 21.31 19.44 -27.87
C GLU A 7 21.80 18.95 -26.51
N PRO A 8 21.49 19.64 -25.40
CA PRO A 8 21.91 19.19 -24.08
C PRO A 8 21.36 17.78 -23.85
N PRO A 9 22.17 16.86 -23.27
CA PRO A 9 21.72 15.50 -23.01
C PRO A 9 20.44 15.56 -22.17
N PRO A 10 19.44 14.68 -22.46
CA PRO A 10 18.19 14.70 -21.74
C PRO A 10 18.47 14.65 -20.24
N ALA A 11 17.92 15.60 -19.50
CA ALA A 11 18.06 15.65 -18.05
C ALA A 11 17.67 14.27 -17.49
N LYS A 12 18.60 13.62 -16.80
CA LYS A 12 18.40 12.30 -16.20
C LYS A 12 17.09 12.36 -15.40
N SER A 13 16.14 11.47 -15.72
CA SER A 13 14.91 11.37 -14.95
C SER A 13 15.27 11.27 -13.47
N PRO A 14 14.53 11.97 -12.57
CA PRO A 14 14.82 11.89 -11.14
C PRO A 14 14.86 10.42 -10.72
N PRO A 15 15.83 10.02 -9.89
CA PRO A 15 15.96 8.63 -9.49
C PRO A 15 14.63 8.19 -8.85
N ARG A 16 14.09 7.06 -9.32
CA ARG A 16 12.93 6.45 -8.68
C ARG A 16 13.28 6.22 -7.21
N PRO A 17 12.39 6.58 -6.27
CA PRO A 17 12.68 6.40 -4.85
C PRO A 17 12.92 4.92 -4.57
N ASP A 18 14.08 4.60 -4.02
CA ASP A 18 14.42 3.24 -3.59
C ASP A 18 13.61 2.87 -2.33
N VAL A 19 13.35 1.57 -2.14
CA VAL A 19 12.62 1.06 -0.98
C VAL A 19 13.28 1.50 0.33
N ARG A 20 14.62 1.60 0.37
CA ARG A 20 15.34 2.04 1.56
C ARG A 20 14.99 3.49 1.92
N ALA A 21 14.85 4.35 0.92
CA ALA A 21 14.46 5.74 1.13
C ALA A 21 13.01 5.85 1.64
N ILE A 22 12.12 5.06 1.05
CA ILE A 22 10.71 4.99 1.48
C ILE A 22 10.61 4.46 2.92
N TYR A 23 11.37 3.41 3.24
CA TYR A 23 11.43 2.85 4.59
C TYR A 23 11.88 3.91 5.60
N GLY A 24 13.01 4.59 5.35
CA GLY A 24 13.53 5.61 6.26
C GLY A 24 12.57 6.77 6.49
N ALA A 25 11.82 7.19 5.46
CA ALA A 25 10.88 8.30 5.55
C ALA A 25 9.54 7.92 6.19
N GLU A 26 9.01 6.72 5.91
CA GLU A 26 7.61 6.39 6.20
C GLU A 26 7.44 5.31 7.29
N PHE A 27 8.50 4.67 7.78
CA PHE A 27 8.39 3.60 8.80
C PHE A 27 7.55 4.02 10.01
N ALA A 28 7.83 5.18 10.61
CA ALA A 28 7.11 5.65 11.79
C ALA A 28 5.62 5.91 11.51
N TRP A 29 5.30 6.36 10.29
CA TRP A 29 3.90 6.55 9.87
C TRP A 29 3.21 5.21 9.67
N VAL A 30 3.84 4.25 8.97
CA VAL A 30 3.34 2.89 8.76
C VAL A 30 3.09 2.19 10.10
N TYR A 31 4.05 2.23 11.03
CA TYR A 31 3.93 1.61 12.35
C TYR A 31 2.71 2.14 13.13
N ARG A 32 2.53 3.46 13.17
CA ARG A 32 1.37 4.10 13.81
C ARG A 32 0.06 3.73 13.14
N THR A 33 0.05 3.63 11.81
CA THR A 33 -1.11 3.22 11.02
C THR A 33 -1.49 1.77 11.31
N LEU A 34 -0.53 0.84 11.33
CA LEU A 34 -0.77 -0.57 11.68
C LEU A 34 -1.38 -0.72 13.07
N ARG A 35 -0.87 0.03 14.06
CA ARG A 35 -1.43 0.07 15.41
C ARG A 35 -2.88 0.58 15.41
N ARG A 36 -3.17 1.67 14.69
CA ARG A 36 -4.53 2.24 14.58
C ARG A 36 -5.51 1.29 13.88
N LEU A 37 -5.02 0.47 12.94
CA LEU A 37 -5.82 -0.52 12.21
C LEU A 37 -6.09 -1.80 13.02
N GLY A 38 -5.51 -1.92 14.22
CA GLY A 38 -5.75 -3.05 15.13
C GLY A 38 -4.68 -4.13 15.13
N GLY A 39 -3.47 -3.85 14.62
CA GLY A 39 -2.31 -4.69 14.86
C GLY A 39 -1.97 -4.74 16.36
N ARG A 40 -1.65 -5.92 16.89
CA ARG A 40 -1.22 -6.08 18.29
C ARG A 40 0.22 -5.60 18.44
N GLU A 41 0.54 -4.93 19.56
CA GLU A 41 1.86 -4.32 19.78
C GLU A 41 3.03 -5.28 19.50
N ARG A 42 2.93 -6.53 19.99
CA ARG A 42 3.94 -7.58 19.77
C ARG A 42 4.17 -7.99 18.32
N ASP A 43 3.22 -7.73 17.44
CA ASP A 43 3.25 -8.16 16.04
C ASP A 43 3.50 -6.95 15.10
N LEU A 44 3.60 -5.71 15.62
CA LEU A 44 3.68 -4.51 14.77
C LEU A 44 4.96 -4.45 13.94
N GLU A 45 6.10 -4.92 14.47
CA GLU A 45 7.36 -4.96 13.73
C GLU A 45 7.28 -5.92 12.54
N ASP A 46 6.71 -7.11 12.75
CA ASP A 46 6.49 -8.11 11.70
C ASP A 46 5.51 -7.61 10.64
N LEU A 47 4.41 -6.98 11.06
CA LEU A 47 3.45 -6.39 10.14
C LEU A 47 4.07 -5.24 9.34
N ALA A 48 4.93 -4.42 9.95
CA ALA A 48 5.65 -3.37 9.25
C ALA A 48 6.62 -3.98 8.22
N HIS A 49 7.33 -5.06 8.58
CA HIS A 49 8.16 -5.79 7.65
C HIS A 49 7.37 -6.29 6.44
N ASP A 50 6.22 -6.95 6.66
CA ASP A 50 5.34 -7.44 5.60
C ASP A 50 4.90 -6.30 4.65
N VAL A 51 4.55 -5.13 5.19
CA VAL A 51 4.23 -3.94 4.38
C VAL A 51 5.40 -3.57 3.48
N PHE A 52 6.61 -3.45 4.02
CA PHE A 52 7.77 -3.03 3.23
C PHE A 52 8.26 -4.08 2.24
N VAL A 53 8.04 -5.37 2.50
CA VAL A 53 8.24 -6.44 1.51
C VAL A 53 7.27 -6.29 0.33
N VAL A 54 6.00 -5.98 0.59
CA VAL A 54 5.02 -5.71 -0.48
C VAL A 54 5.39 -4.44 -1.24
N VAL A 55 5.83 -3.38 -0.54
CA VAL A 55 6.32 -2.15 -1.17
C VAL A 55 7.47 -2.45 -2.11
N HIS A 56 8.51 -3.17 -1.66
CA HIS A 56 9.65 -3.54 -2.49
C HIS A 56 9.21 -4.27 -3.77
N ARG A 57 8.30 -5.25 -3.63
CA ARG A 57 7.81 -6.07 -4.76
C ARG A 57 6.94 -5.30 -5.75
N ARG A 58 6.25 -4.25 -5.31
CA ARG A 58 5.30 -3.47 -6.13
C ARG A 58 5.80 -2.05 -6.44
N LEU A 59 7.04 -1.74 -6.11
CA LEU A 59 7.59 -0.40 -6.28
C LEU A 59 7.64 0.01 -7.75
N ASP A 60 7.87 -0.94 -8.66
CA ASP A 60 7.87 -0.70 -10.11
C ASP A 60 6.48 -0.37 -10.67
N ASP A 61 5.41 -0.78 -9.99
CA ASP A 61 4.03 -0.49 -10.38
C ASP A 61 3.52 0.85 -9.83
N TYR A 62 4.28 1.47 -8.90
CA TYR A 62 3.89 2.72 -8.27
C TYR A 62 4.16 3.92 -9.19
N ASP A 63 3.13 4.71 -9.46
CA ASP A 63 3.24 5.98 -10.19
C ASP A 63 3.73 7.10 -9.26
N PRO A 64 4.96 7.62 -9.43
CA PRO A 64 5.52 8.66 -8.56
C PRO A 64 4.79 10.01 -8.65
N ARG A 65 3.90 10.19 -9.63
CA ARG A 65 3.04 11.39 -9.72
C ARG A 65 1.91 11.38 -8.68
N ARG A 66 1.62 10.23 -8.07
CA ARG A 66 0.58 10.07 -7.05
C ARG A 66 1.18 10.17 -5.64
N PRO A 67 0.46 10.68 -4.64
CA PRO A 67 0.96 10.67 -3.27
C PRO A 67 1.27 9.25 -2.76
N LEU A 68 2.38 9.10 -2.06
CA LEU A 68 2.88 7.79 -1.57
C LEU A 68 2.02 7.20 -0.44
N ARG A 69 1.60 8.02 0.52
CA ARG A 69 0.89 7.56 1.72
C ARG A 69 -0.44 6.85 1.46
N PRO A 70 -1.32 7.30 0.53
CA PRO A 70 -2.51 6.55 0.15
C PRO A 70 -2.21 5.14 -0.39
N TRP A 71 -1.13 4.99 -1.16
CA TRP A 71 -0.70 3.69 -1.66
C TRP A 71 -0.18 2.79 -0.51
N LEU A 72 0.63 3.35 0.40
CA LEU A 72 1.07 2.65 1.61
C LEU A 72 -0.10 2.27 2.53
N MET A 73 -1.13 3.13 2.66
CA MET A 73 -2.33 2.85 3.45
C MET A 73 -3.06 1.62 2.93
N GLY A 74 -3.23 1.49 1.61
CA GLY A 74 -3.87 0.32 1.00
C GLY A 74 -3.11 -0.97 1.30
N ILE A 75 -1.77 -0.93 1.23
CA ILE A 75 -0.92 -2.06 1.59
C ILE A 75 -1.07 -2.41 3.08
N ALA A 76 -0.96 -1.42 3.98
CA ALA A 76 -1.08 -1.61 5.42
C ALA A 76 -2.46 -2.17 5.82
N PHE A 77 -3.53 -1.66 5.22
CA PHE A 77 -4.88 -2.15 5.43
C PHE A 77 -5.03 -3.63 5.07
N ARG A 78 -4.49 -4.03 3.92
CA ARG A 78 -4.52 -5.44 3.47
C ARG A 78 -3.73 -6.34 4.42
N VAL A 79 -2.51 -5.94 4.79
CA VAL A 79 -1.65 -6.68 5.73
C VAL A 79 -2.37 -6.90 7.07
N VAL A 80 -2.95 -5.85 7.65
CA VAL A 80 -3.68 -5.99 8.94
C VAL A 80 -4.95 -6.80 8.79
N SER A 81 -5.68 -6.67 7.68
CA SER A 81 -6.87 -7.48 7.41
C SER A 81 -6.53 -8.97 7.32
N ASP A 82 -5.46 -9.32 6.60
CA ASP A 82 -4.94 -10.68 6.50
C ASP A 82 -4.44 -11.21 7.85
N TYR A 83 -3.81 -10.37 8.66
CA TYR A 83 -3.40 -10.69 10.02
C TYR A 83 -4.59 -10.98 10.92
N ARG A 84 -5.62 -10.12 10.92
CA ARG A 84 -6.83 -10.28 11.74
C ARG A 84 -7.61 -11.53 11.36
N ARG A 85 -7.76 -11.78 10.06
CA ARG A 85 -8.40 -13.00 9.56
C ARG A 85 -7.68 -14.25 10.08
N ARG A 86 -6.35 -14.31 9.97
CA ARG A 86 -5.53 -15.42 10.51
C ARG A 86 -5.54 -15.51 12.04
N ALA A 87 -5.69 -14.39 12.74
CA ALA A 87 -5.82 -14.39 14.20
C ALA A 87 -7.20 -14.90 14.65
N GLY A 88 -8.26 -14.58 13.90
CA GLY A 88 -9.60 -15.13 14.08
C GLY A 88 -9.59 -16.65 13.88
N PHE A 89 -9.06 -17.12 12.75
CA PHE A 89 -8.92 -18.55 12.49
C PHE A 89 -8.09 -19.28 13.55
N ARG A 90 -6.99 -18.70 14.08
CA ARG A 90 -6.25 -19.34 15.18
C ARG A 90 -7.02 -19.37 16.50
N ALA A 91 -7.87 -18.37 16.75
CA ALA A 91 -8.73 -18.37 17.93
C ALA A 91 -9.86 -19.39 17.78
N GLU A 92 -10.39 -19.56 16.56
CA GLU A 92 -11.38 -20.57 16.20
C GLU A 92 -10.78 -21.98 16.14
N GLU A 93 -9.56 -22.18 15.65
CA GLU A 93 -8.86 -23.49 15.62
C GLU A 93 -8.48 -23.98 17.03
N LEU A 94 -8.21 -23.05 17.96
CA LEU A 94 -8.15 -23.36 19.39
C LEU A 94 -9.53 -23.70 19.99
N SER A 95 -10.61 -23.44 19.25
CA SER A 95 -12.01 -23.62 19.67
C SER A 95 -12.73 -24.80 18.98
N GLU A 96 -12.44 -25.16 17.71
CA GLU A 96 -12.93 -26.32 16.93
C GLU A 96 -12.55 -26.17 15.42
N ASP A 97 -12.23 -27.28 14.74
CA ASP A 97 -11.75 -27.40 13.34
C ASP A 97 -12.67 -26.81 12.21
N VAL A 98 -12.06 -26.12 11.21
CA VAL A 98 -12.39 -26.01 9.74
C VAL A 98 -13.64 -25.17 9.33
N ALA A 99 -13.74 -24.31 8.29
CA ALA A 99 -13.01 -23.90 7.07
C ALA A 99 -13.57 -22.52 6.60
N ASP A 100 -12.83 -21.72 5.81
CA ASP A 100 -13.03 -21.63 4.34
C ASP A 100 -12.06 -20.61 3.70
N THR A 101 -11.53 -20.99 2.55
CA THR A 101 -10.46 -20.31 1.82
C THR A 101 -11.04 -19.52 0.65
N ALA A 102 -10.71 -18.23 0.52
CA ALA A 102 -10.41 -17.61 -0.78
C ALA A 102 -9.86 -16.18 -0.62
N TRP A 103 -8.67 -15.90 -1.17
CA TRP A 103 -8.55 -15.06 -2.37
C TRP A 103 -7.10 -14.98 -2.86
N ALA A 104 -6.84 -15.61 -4.01
CA ALA A 104 -5.69 -15.33 -4.85
C ALA A 104 -5.94 -14.06 -5.68
N PRO A 105 -4.92 -13.23 -5.96
CA PRO A 105 -5.11 -11.87 -6.45
C PRO A 105 -5.43 -11.86 -7.95
N ARG A 106 -6.48 -11.13 -8.36
CA ARG A 106 -6.77 -10.90 -9.78
C ARG A 106 -7.08 -9.43 -10.02
N GLN A 107 -6.07 -8.71 -10.49
CA GLN A 107 -6.02 -7.67 -11.55
C GLN A 107 -7.23 -6.75 -11.88
N GLU A 108 -8.31 -6.69 -11.10
CA GLU A 108 -9.48 -5.83 -11.35
C GLU A 108 -9.65 -4.69 -10.31
N GLU A 109 -8.87 -4.67 -9.23
CA GLU A 109 -9.00 -3.69 -8.13
C GLU A 109 -8.66 -2.24 -8.53
N ALA A 110 -8.02 -2.00 -9.69
CA ALA A 110 -7.68 -0.65 -10.12
C ALA A 110 -8.88 0.14 -10.68
N VAL A 111 -9.94 -0.55 -11.15
CA VAL A 111 -11.17 0.09 -11.65
C VAL A 111 -12.15 0.31 -10.50
N ALA A 112 -12.32 -0.68 -9.61
CA ALA A 112 -13.25 -0.57 -8.49
C ALA A 112 -12.91 0.53 -7.47
N GLU A 113 -11.63 0.90 -7.33
CA GLU A 113 -11.18 1.98 -6.45
C GLU A 113 -11.44 3.38 -7.02
N ARG A 114 -11.54 3.53 -8.36
CA ARG A 114 -11.98 4.78 -8.98
C ARG A 114 -13.45 5.04 -8.66
N ASP A 115 -14.29 4.03 -8.88
CA ASP A 115 -15.73 4.12 -8.64
C ASP A 115 -16.05 4.38 -7.15
N ARG A 116 -15.24 3.82 -6.23
CA ARG A 116 -15.41 4.03 -4.77
C ARG A 116 -15.11 5.46 -4.34
N ARG A 117 -14.12 6.12 -4.95
CA ARG A 117 -13.74 7.50 -4.63
C ARG A 117 -14.70 8.50 -5.23
N GLU A 118 -15.19 8.24 -6.44
CA GLU A 118 -16.21 9.07 -7.08
C GLU A 118 -17.49 9.07 -6.25
N LEU A 119 -17.95 7.92 -5.77
CA LEU A 119 -19.15 7.81 -4.93
C LEU A 119 -19.03 8.56 -3.59
N VAL A 120 -17.84 8.59 -2.99
CA VAL A 120 -17.60 9.31 -1.73
C VAL A 120 -17.54 10.82 -1.96
N LEU A 121 -16.95 11.28 -3.08
CA LEU A 121 -16.92 12.70 -3.42
C LEU A 121 -18.30 13.21 -3.84
N GLU A 122 -19.05 12.43 -4.63
CA GLU A 122 -20.43 12.74 -5.03
C GLU A 122 -21.37 12.83 -3.82
N ALA A 123 -21.26 11.89 -2.87
CA ALA A 123 -22.07 11.92 -1.65
C ALA A 123 -21.69 13.07 -0.70
N LEU A 124 -20.48 13.63 -0.81
CA LEU A 124 -20.04 14.79 -0.04
C LEU A 124 -20.46 16.11 -0.70
N GLU A 125 -20.49 16.18 -2.03
CA GLU A 125 -21.00 17.36 -2.76
C GLU A 125 -22.52 17.53 -2.67
N ALA A 126 -23.27 16.44 -2.49
CA ALA A 126 -24.73 16.48 -2.35
C ALA A 126 -25.23 16.91 -0.94
N LEU A 127 -24.33 17.28 -0.02
CA LEU A 127 -24.66 17.70 1.35
C LEU A 127 -24.40 19.19 1.62
N ASP A 128 -24.02 19.97 0.61
CA ASP A 128 -24.15 21.44 0.60
C ASP A 128 -25.47 21.87 -0.07
#